data_AF-A0A0D2YF68-F1
#
_entry.id   AF-A0A0D2YF68-F1
#
_cell.length_a   1.000
_cell.length_b   1.000
_cell.length_c   1.000
_cell.angle_alpha   90.00
_cell.angle_beta   90.00
_cell.angle_gamma   90.00
#
_symmetry.space_group_name_H-M   'P 1'
#
loop_
_entity.id
_entity.type
_entity.pdbx_description
1 polymer ?
#
loop_
_entity_poly.entity_id
_entity_poly.type
_entity_poly.pdbx_seq_one_letter_code
_entity_poly.pdbx_strand_id
1 'polypeptide(L)'
;MPKLGYKVRAHLMNAMVPGLGEAQKMSSSEPSSKINLDTPEEVAKKLRKAVCVPKQVEGNGIIAFIEHVIFHVESLKTGGKPRFTAETREGEVLVYEDIFQLKEDYESDTLTPQILKPALIKALNDLLGPTRKDFDANEDSKRVADLAYPAEVKPEE
;
A
#
# COMPACT_ATOMS: atom_id res chain seq x y z
N MET A 1 13.39 -15.49 27.16
CA MET A 1 13.60 -16.94 27.36
C MET A 1 13.69 -17.24 28.86
N PRO A 2 12.55 -17.37 29.55
CA PRO A 2 12.52 -17.48 31.01
C PRO A 2 13.23 -18.73 31.55
N LYS A 3 13.18 -19.83 30.79
CA LYS A 3 13.89 -21.08 31.09
C LYS A 3 15.42 -20.93 31.10
N LEU A 4 15.95 -19.87 30.49
CA LEU A 4 17.38 -19.53 30.48
C LEU A 4 17.70 -18.36 31.44
N GLY A 5 16.78 -17.99 32.35
CA GLY A 5 16.98 -16.92 33.33
C GLY A 5 16.78 -15.50 32.80
N TYR A 6 16.44 -15.33 31.51
CA TYR A 6 16.19 -14.01 30.93
C TYR A 6 14.76 -13.51 31.19
N LYS A 7 14.63 -12.21 31.47
CA LYS A 7 13.33 -11.53 31.60
C LYS A 7 12.44 -11.73 30.36
N VAL A 8 11.14 -11.83 30.58
CA VAL A 8 10.12 -11.82 29.50
C VAL A 8 10.17 -10.45 28.82
N ARG A 9 10.00 -10.44 27.50
CA ARG A 9 9.94 -9.22 26.68
C ARG A 9 8.49 -8.90 26.34
N ALA A 10 8.19 -7.62 26.24
CA ALA A 10 6.96 -7.18 25.60
C ALA A 10 7.06 -7.48 24.09
N HIS A 11 5.95 -7.91 23.50
CA HIS A 11 5.84 -8.15 22.06
C HIS A 11 4.76 -7.22 21.52
N LEU A 12 5.14 -6.35 20.59
CA LEU A 12 4.23 -5.49 19.86
C LEU A 12 4.14 -6.06 18.44
N MET A 13 2.94 -6.51 18.06
CA MET A 13 2.70 -7.15 16.76
C MET A 13 1.74 -6.26 15.97
N ASN A 14 2.19 -5.80 14.80
CA ASN A 14 1.33 -5.09 13.87
C ASN A 14 0.34 -6.06 13.19
N ALA A 15 -0.79 -5.52 12.76
CA ALA A 15 -1.73 -6.27 11.94
C ALA A 15 -1.09 -6.65 10.60
N MET A 16 -1.50 -7.80 10.06
CA MET A 16 -1.10 -8.24 8.73
C MET A 16 -1.93 -7.50 7.69
N VAL A 17 -1.26 -6.73 6.84
CA VAL A 17 -1.93 -6.06 5.70
C VAL A 17 -2.19 -7.11 4.60
N PRO A 18 -3.43 -7.25 4.11
CA PRO A 18 -3.76 -8.15 3.02
C PRO A 18 -2.96 -7.85 1.74
N GLY A 19 -2.76 -8.87 0.91
CA GLY A 19 -2.16 -8.70 -0.41
C GLY A 19 -3.01 -7.83 -1.33
N LEU A 20 -2.37 -7.26 -2.36
CA LEU A 20 -3.09 -6.50 -3.40
C LEU A 20 -3.72 -7.42 -4.45
N GLY A 21 -3.24 -8.65 -4.62
CA GLY A 21 -3.80 -9.63 -5.55
C GLY A 21 -4.88 -10.51 -4.93
N GLU A 22 -5.13 -11.69 -5.54
CA GLU A 22 -5.94 -12.76 -4.95
C GLU A 22 -5.27 -13.41 -3.73
N ALA A 23 -3.97 -13.18 -3.56
CA ALA A 23 -3.21 -13.66 -2.41
C ALA A 23 -3.64 -12.95 -1.11
N GLN A 24 -3.98 -13.75 -0.11
CA GLN A 24 -4.33 -13.30 1.24
C GLN A 24 -3.17 -12.56 1.95
N LYS A 25 -1.94 -12.64 1.44
CA LYS A 25 -0.73 -12.04 2.02
C LYS A 25 0.10 -11.36 0.94
N MET A 26 0.66 -10.19 1.25
CA MET A 26 1.77 -9.66 0.45
C MET A 26 2.97 -10.59 0.59
N SER A 27 3.40 -11.22 -0.50
CA SER A 27 4.54 -12.15 -0.50
C SER A 27 5.52 -11.81 -1.62
N SER A 28 6.81 -11.96 -1.36
CA SER A 28 7.84 -11.81 -2.40
C SER A 28 7.77 -12.87 -3.50
N SER A 29 7.09 -13.99 -3.25
CA SER A 29 6.91 -15.09 -4.21
C SER A 29 5.97 -14.75 -5.37
N GLU A 30 5.08 -13.77 -5.21
CA GLU A 30 4.16 -13.33 -6.25
C GLU A 30 4.45 -11.87 -6.63
N PRO A 31 5.10 -11.62 -7.79
CA PRO A 31 5.53 -10.29 -8.20
C PRO A 31 4.39 -9.25 -8.27
N SER A 32 3.16 -9.68 -8.56
CA SER A 32 1.98 -8.81 -8.61
C SER A 32 1.34 -8.51 -7.25
N SER A 33 1.70 -9.26 -6.19
CA SER A 33 1.08 -9.13 -4.87
C SER A 33 1.70 -8.02 -4.01
N LYS A 34 2.88 -7.50 -4.40
CA LYS A 34 3.65 -6.48 -3.67
C LYS A 34 3.90 -5.23 -4.50
N ILE A 35 3.91 -4.07 -3.84
CA ILE A 35 4.42 -2.81 -4.38
C ILE A 35 5.84 -2.61 -3.84
N ASN A 36 6.80 -2.43 -4.75
CA ASN A 36 8.19 -2.09 -4.40
C ASN A 36 8.43 -0.60 -4.69
N LEU A 37 9.70 -0.21 -4.84
CA LEU A 37 10.13 1.02 -5.53
C LEU A 37 9.80 1.00 -7.04
N ASP A 38 8.65 0.43 -7.40
CA ASP A 38 8.15 0.30 -8.76
C ASP A 38 7.93 1.69 -9.37
N THR A 39 7.89 1.78 -10.70
CA THR A 39 7.53 3.01 -11.41
C THR A 39 6.05 3.39 -11.19
N PRO A 40 5.65 4.65 -11.45
CA PRO A 40 4.24 5.05 -11.32
C PRO A 40 3.27 4.20 -12.15
N GLU A 41 3.70 3.78 -13.33
CA GLU A 41 2.92 2.95 -14.24
C GLU A 41 2.72 1.54 -13.71
N GLU A 42 3.76 0.95 -13.12
CA GLU A 42 3.70 -0.37 -12.49
C GLU A 42 2.82 -0.39 -11.25
N VAL A 43 2.91 0.64 -10.40
CA VAL A 43 2.00 0.84 -9.26
C VAL A 43 0.55 0.88 -9.75
N ALA A 44 0.27 1.69 -10.77
CA ALA A 44 -1.05 1.79 -11.37
C ALA A 44 -1.53 0.45 -11.95
N LYS A 45 -0.64 -0.28 -12.64
CA LYS A 45 -0.94 -1.60 -13.21
C LYS A 45 -1.30 -2.62 -12.13
N LYS A 46 -0.53 -2.68 -11.04
CA LYS A 46 -0.77 -3.61 -9.92
C LYS A 46 -2.08 -3.28 -9.20
N LEU A 47 -2.32 -2.01 -8.86
CA LEU A 47 -3.53 -1.59 -8.15
C LEU A 47 -4.80 -1.68 -9.02
N ARG A 48 -4.70 -1.49 -10.34
CA ARG A 48 -5.84 -1.74 -11.24
C ARG A 48 -6.25 -3.21 -11.22
N LYS A 49 -5.28 -4.12 -11.24
CA LYS A 49 -5.49 -5.58 -11.16
C LYS A 49 -5.90 -6.08 -9.78
N ALA A 50 -5.71 -5.28 -8.74
CA ALA A 50 -6.01 -5.67 -7.38
C ALA A 50 -7.49 -6.03 -7.18
N VAL A 51 -7.77 -7.04 -6.36
CA VAL A 51 -9.14 -7.42 -6.03
C VAL A 51 -9.75 -6.33 -5.16
N CYS A 52 -10.91 -5.81 -5.56
CA CYS A 52 -11.61 -4.74 -4.86
C CYS A 52 -13.11 -4.87 -5.17
N VAL A 53 -13.78 -5.72 -4.40
CA VAL A 53 -15.19 -6.07 -4.61
C VAL A 53 -16.07 -4.92 -4.09
N PRO A 54 -17.00 -4.37 -4.91
CA PRO A 54 -17.90 -3.30 -4.48
C PRO A 54 -18.63 -3.64 -3.18
N LYS A 55 -18.78 -2.67 -2.28
CA LYS A 55 -19.48 -2.80 -0.97
C LYS A 55 -18.90 -3.82 0.01
N GLN A 56 -17.77 -4.43 -0.31
CA GLN A 56 -17.11 -5.39 0.56
C GLN A 56 -15.86 -4.77 1.20
N VAL A 57 -15.95 -4.48 2.49
CA VAL A 57 -14.82 -3.95 3.28
C VAL A 57 -13.92 -5.07 3.81
N GLU A 58 -14.52 -6.17 4.27
CA GLU A 58 -13.77 -7.27 4.87
C GLU A 58 -12.88 -7.98 3.83
N GLY A 59 -11.59 -8.13 4.17
CA GLY A 59 -10.59 -8.73 3.29
C GLY A 59 -10.14 -7.83 2.12
N ASN A 60 -10.62 -6.57 2.05
CA ASN A 60 -10.28 -5.67 0.96
C ASN A 60 -8.89 -5.05 1.16
N GLY A 61 -7.90 -5.58 0.43
CA GLY A 61 -6.51 -5.12 0.51
C GLY A 61 -6.33 -3.64 0.16
N ILE A 62 -7.19 -3.06 -0.69
CA ILE A 62 -7.13 -1.62 -1.03
C ILE A 62 -7.50 -0.77 0.18
N ILE A 63 -8.60 -1.09 0.86
CA ILE A 63 -9.05 -0.36 2.05
C ILE A 63 -8.06 -0.54 3.20
N ALA A 64 -7.59 -1.77 3.42
CA ALA A 64 -6.60 -2.06 4.45
C ALA A 64 -5.28 -1.29 4.23
N PHE A 65 -4.87 -1.08 2.98
CA PHE A 65 -3.69 -0.29 2.65
C PHE A 65 -3.90 1.20 2.96
N ILE A 66 -5.10 1.73 2.68
CA ILE A 66 -5.45 3.11 3.03
C ILE A 66 -5.43 3.29 4.55
N GLU A 67 -6.05 2.38 5.29
CA GLU A 67 -6.12 2.40 6.76
C GLU A 67 -4.74 2.30 7.42
N HIS A 68 -3.95 1.29 7.06
CA HIS A 68 -2.71 0.97 7.78
C HIS A 68 -1.48 1.69 7.25
N VAL A 69 -1.51 2.23 6.03
CA VAL A 69 -0.37 2.92 5.42
C VAL A 69 -0.68 4.39 5.21
N ILE A 70 -1.66 4.72 4.35
CA ILE A 70 -1.87 6.10 3.92
C ILE A 70 -2.30 6.99 5.08
N PHE A 71 -3.30 6.56 5.86
CA PHE A 71 -3.77 7.31 7.03
C PHE A 71 -2.66 7.50 8.06
N HIS A 72 -1.87 6.47 8.34
CA HIS A 72 -0.77 6.56 9.30
C HIS A 72 0.33 7.50 8.83
N VAL A 73 0.73 7.41 7.57
CA VAL A 73 1.73 8.30 6.97
C VAL A 73 1.26 9.76 6.98
N GLU A 74 0.02 10.01 6.58
CA GLU A 74 -0.54 11.36 6.60
C GLU A 74 -0.66 11.90 8.02
N SER A 75 -1.12 11.08 8.97
CA SER A 75 -1.14 11.42 10.38
C SER A 75 0.24 11.83 10.92
N LEU A 76 1.32 11.15 10.50
CA LEU A 76 2.69 11.53 10.87
C LEU A 76 3.10 12.88 10.29
N LYS A 77 2.64 13.24 9.08
CA LYS A 77 2.95 14.54 8.45
C LYS A 77 2.15 15.69 9.06
N THR A 78 0.90 15.44 9.46
CA THR A 78 -0.05 16.48 9.90
C THR A 78 -0.19 16.60 11.41
N GLY A 79 0.60 15.84 12.18
CA GLY A 79 0.59 15.91 13.64
C GLY A 79 -0.61 15.20 14.29
N GLY A 80 -0.97 14.02 13.78
CA GLY A 80 -2.01 13.16 14.34
C GLY A 80 -3.35 13.20 13.61
N LYS A 81 -3.45 13.86 12.45
CA LYS A 81 -4.70 14.08 11.73
C LYS A 81 -4.67 13.38 10.36
N PRO A 82 -5.07 12.11 10.27
CA PRO A 82 -5.10 11.42 8.99
C PRO A 82 -6.07 12.12 8.04
N ARG A 83 -5.73 12.12 6.74
CA ARG A 83 -6.59 12.64 5.69
C ARG A 83 -6.37 11.85 4.41
N PHE A 84 -7.45 11.47 3.75
CA PHE A 84 -7.44 10.84 2.44
C PHE A 84 -8.50 11.49 1.57
N THR A 85 -8.18 11.69 0.29
CA THR A 85 -9.08 12.35 -0.66
C THR A 85 -9.26 11.50 -1.88
N ALA A 86 -10.50 11.34 -2.33
CA ALA A 86 -10.84 10.66 -3.56
C ALA A 86 -11.73 11.55 -4.43
N GLU A 87 -11.44 11.62 -5.73
CA GLU A 87 -12.17 12.47 -6.67
C GLU A 87 -13.10 11.61 -7.52
N THR A 88 -14.38 11.99 -7.58
CA THR A 88 -15.38 11.33 -8.41
C THR A 88 -15.20 11.70 -9.88
N ARG A 89 -15.85 10.96 -10.79
CA ARG A 89 -15.83 11.31 -12.22
C ARG A 89 -16.49 12.66 -12.53
N GLU A 90 -17.33 13.13 -11.62
CA GLU A 90 -18.06 14.40 -11.73
C GLU A 90 -17.25 15.57 -11.15
N GLY A 91 -16.04 15.31 -10.63
CA GLY A 91 -15.15 16.31 -10.05
C GLY A 91 -15.43 16.62 -8.59
N GLU A 92 -16.36 15.90 -7.95
CA GLU A 92 -16.58 16.01 -6.51
C GLU A 92 -15.41 15.39 -5.75
N VAL A 93 -14.91 16.09 -4.72
CA VAL A 93 -13.81 15.60 -3.88
C VAL A 93 -14.38 15.08 -2.57
N LEU A 94 -14.37 13.77 -2.41
CA LEU A 94 -14.66 13.08 -1.16
C LEU A 94 -13.44 13.17 -0.25
N VAL A 95 -13.65 13.60 0.99
CA VAL A 95 -12.58 13.78 1.98
C VAL A 95 -12.89 12.91 3.20
N TYR A 96 -11.91 12.08 3.55
CA TYR A 96 -11.98 11.16 4.67
C TYR A 96 -10.92 11.50 5.70
N GLU A 97 -11.35 11.89 6.89
CA GLU A 97 -10.46 12.11 8.05
C GLU A 97 -10.51 10.93 9.02
N ASP A 98 -11.40 9.98 8.76
CA ASP A 98 -11.60 8.78 9.55
C ASP A 98 -11.85 7.58 8.64
N ILE A 99 -11.30 6.42 9.02
CA ILE A 99 -11.45 5.19 8.26
C ILE A 99 -12.86 4.64 8.36
N PHE A 100 -13.56 4.90 9.47
CA PHE A 100 -14.95 4.45 9.63
C PHE A 100 -15.87 5.08 8.58
N GLN A 101 -15.75 6.39 8.35
CA GLN A 101 -16.50 7.08 7.30
C GLN A 101 -16.19 6.54 5.91
N LEU A 102 -14.92 6.27 5.61
CA LEU A 102 -14.53 5.68 4.33
C LEU A 102 -15.15 4.29 4.12
N LYS A 103 -15.17 3.46 5.16
CA LYS A 103 -15.77 2.12 5.13
C LYS A 103 -17.29 2.19 4.93
N GLU A 104 -17.97 3.08 5.66
CA GLU A 104 -19.42 3.31 5.52
C GLU A 104 -19.80 3.78 4.11
N ASP A 105 -19.07 4.75 3.56
CA ASP A 105 -19.27 5.22 2.19
C ASP A 105 -19.01 4.12 1.15
N TYR A 106 -18.06 3.22 1.43
CA TYR A 106 -17.78 2.09 0.56
C TYR A 106 -18.89 1.02 0.59
N GLU A 107 -19.41 0.70 1.78
CA GLU A 107 -20.53 -0.24 1.96
C GLU A 107 -21.83 0.29 1.36
N SER A 108 -22.05 1.60 1.43
CA SER A 108 -23.24 2.27 0.89
C SER A 108 -23.17 2.57 -0.62
N ASP A 109 -22.06 2.23 -1.31
CA ASP A 109 -21.79 2.49 -2.74
C ASP A 109 -21.51 3.96 -3.11
N THR A 110 -21.42 4.86 -2.12
CA THR A 110 -21.00 6.26 -2.34
C THR A 110 -19.56 6.31 -2.84
N LEU A 111 -18.69 5.51 -2.23
CA LEU A 111 -17.29 5.34 -2.63
C LEU A 111 -17.12 4.01 -3.36
N THR A 112 -16.93 4.08 -4.68
CA THR A 112 -16.81 2.87 -5.51
C THR A 112 -15.36 2.47 -5.78
N PRO A 113 -15.06 1.21 -6.16
CA PRO A 113 -13.72 0.81 -6.58
C PRO A 113 -13.10 1.70 -7.67
N GLN A 114 -13.94 2.23 -8.57
CA GLN A 114 -13.52 3.10 -9.68
C GLN A 114 -13.07 4.49 -9.19
N ILE A 115 -13.53 4.93 -8.02
CA ILE A 115 -13.13 6.18 -7.36
C ILE A 115 -11.93 5.91 -6.43
N LEU A 116 -12.00 4.82 -5.67
CA LEU A 116 -11.02 4.47 -4.64
C LEU A 116 -9.64 4.11 -5.21
N LYS A 117 -9.58 3.27 -6.26
CA LYS A 117 -8.31 2.82 -6.84
C LYS A 117 -7.47 3.97 -7.41
N PRO A 118 -8.00 4.88 -8.25
CA PRO A 118 -7.24 6.04 -8.73
C PRO A 118 -6.72 6.92 -7.59
N ALA A 119 -7.55 7.16 -6.57
CA ALA A 119 -7.16 7.94 -5.40
C ALA A 119 -5.98 7.31 -4.65
N LEU A 120 -6.02 5.99 -4.42
CA LEU A 120 -4.91 5.27 -3.81
C LEU A 120 -3.65 5.27 -4.70
N ILE A 121 -3.78 5.09 -6.02
CA ILE A 121 -2.65 5.16 -6.97
C ILE A 121 -1.94 6.51 -6.87
N LYS A 122 -2.69 7.60 -6.80
CA LYS A 122 -2.14 8.95 -6.64
C LYS A 122 -1.39 9.07 -5.31
N ALA A 123 -2.06 8.76 -4.20
CA ALA A 123 -1.48 8.85 -2.86
C ALA A 123 -0.20 8.02 -2.71
N LEU A 124 -0.18 6.80 -3.27
CA LEU A 124 1.01 5.94 -3.26
C LEU A 124 2.16 6.48 -4.10
N ASN A 125 1.86 7.07 -5.27
CA ASN A 125 2.90 7.67 -6.08
C ASN A 125 3.50 8.92 -5.44
N ASP A 126 2.68 9.72 -4.76
CA ASP A 126 3.15 10.86 -3.98
C ASP A 126 4.03 10.40 -2.80
N LEU A 127 3.68 9.28 -2.17
CA LEU A 127 4.49 8.66 -1.10
C LEU A 127 5.82 8.09 -1.61
N LEU A 128 5.81 7.39 -2.76
CA LEU A 128 7.00 6.76 -3.32
C LEU A 128 7.92 7.76 -4.05
N GLY A 129 7.39 8.90 -4.49
CA GLY A 129 8.09 9.90 -5.28
C GLY A 129 9.42 10.36 -4.69
N PRO A 130 9.48 10.79 -3.41
CA PRO A 130 10.74 11.18 -2.76
C PRO A 130 11.75 10.04 -2.72
N THR A 131 11.33 8.84 -2.33
CA THR A 131 12.21 7.67 -2.24
C THR A 131 12.80 7.29 -3.60
N ARG A 132 12.00 7.34 -4.67
CA ARG A 132 12.47 7.12 -6.05
C ARG A 132 13.54 8.15 -6.44
N LYS A 133 13.29 9.43 -6.18
CA LYS A 133 14.25 10.51 -6.46
C LYS A 133 15.56 10.32 -5.69
N ASP A 134 15.48 9.98 -4.41
CA ASP A 134 16.66 9.75 -3.57
C ASP A 134 17.46 8.53 -4.03
N PHE A 135 16.77 7.46 -4.48
CA PHE A 135 17.40 6.29 -5.07
C PHE A 135 18.07 6.61 -6.42
N ASP A 136 17.36 7.32 -7.30
CA ASP A 136 17.86 7.69 -8.62
C ASP A 136 19.04 8.67 -8.57
N ALA A 137 19.14 9.49 -7.52
CA ALA A 137 20.26 10.40 -7.31
C ALA A 137 21.51 9.71 -6.70
N ASN A 138 21.38 8.50 -6.16
CA ASN A 138 22.44 7.82 -5.42
C ASN A 138 22.98 6.60 -6.17
N GLU A 139 24.13 6.75 -6.82
CA GLU A 139 24.80 5.69 -7.59
C GLU A 139 25.21 4.49 -6.73
N ASP A 140 25.55 4.68 -5.46
CA ASP A 140 25.86 3.57 -4.55
C ASP A 140 24.61 2.73 -4.25
N SER A 141 23.45 3.36 -4.07
CA SER A 141 22.18 2.66 -3.87
C SER A 141 21.82 1.80 -5.08
N LYS A 142 22.02 2.32 -6.30
CA LYS A 142 21.81 1.57 -7.54
C LYS A 142 22.75 0.37 -7.64
N ARG A 143 24.05 0.60 -7.39
CA ARG A 143 25.07 -0.45 -7.40
C ARG A 143 24.77 -1.56 -6.39
N VAL A 144 24.32 -1.21 -5.18
CA VAL A 144 23.93 -2.20 -4.17
C VAL A 144 22.69 -2.99 -4.61
N ALA A 145 21.70 -2.33 -5.22
CA ALA A 145 20.51 -2.99 -5.73
C ALA A 145 20.87 -4.04 -6.80
N ASP A 146 21.72 -3.69 -7.76
CA ASP A 146 22.17 -4.59 -8.82
C ASP A 146 22.92 -5.81 -8.28
N LEU A 147 23.76 -5.61 -7.26
CA LEU A 147 24.52 -6.69 -6.61
C LEU A 147 23.62 -7.59 -5.74
N ALA A 148 22.61 -7.01 -5.08
CA ALA A 148 21.71 -7.74 -4.19
C ALA A 148 20.62 -8.52 -4.96
N TYR A 149 20.21 -8.01 -6.12
CA TYR A 149 19.16 -8.58 -6.96
C TYR A 149 19.64 -8.74 -8.41
N PRO A 150 20.61 -9.64 -8.67
CA PRO A 150 21.07 -9.90 -10.02
C PRO A 150 19.91 -10.40 -10.90
N ALA A 151 19.90 -10.02 -12.18
CA ALA A 151 18.86 -10.42 -13.11
C ALA A 151 18.70 -11.95 -13.13
N GLU A 152 17.47 -12.42 -12.93
CA GLU A 152 17.16 -13.85 -13.00
C GLU A 152 17.40 -14.34 -14.44
N VAL A 153 18.38 -15.23 -14.60
CA VAL A 153 18.59 -15.95 -15.86
C VAL A 153 17.41 -16.91 -16.00
N LYS A 154 16.45 -16.59 -16.87
CA LYS A 154 15.41 -17.55 -17.22
C LYS A 154 16.08 -18.77 -17.85
N PRO A 155 15.82 -20.00 -17.37
CA PRO A 155 16.29 -21.18 -18.08
C PRO A 155 15.68 -21.16 -19.49
N GLU A 156 16.53 -21.38 -20.50
CA GLU A 156 16.08 -21.57 -21.88
C GLU A 156 15.12 -22.76 -21.93
N GLU A 157 13.93 -22.56 -22.51
CA GLU A 157 12.92 -23.60 -22.77
C GLU A 157 13.38 -24.61 -23.83
#